data_AF-A0A924V6K0-F1
#
_entry.id   AF-A0A924V6K0-F1
#
_cell.length_a   1.000
_cell.length_b   1.000
_cell.length_c   1.000
_cell.angle_alpha   90.00
_cell.angle_beta   90.00
_cell.angle_gamma   90.00
#
_symmetry.space_group_name_H-M   'P 1'
#
loop_
_entity.id
_entity.type
_entity.pdbx_description
1 polymer ?
#
loop_
_entity_poly.entity_id
_entity_poly.type
_entity_poly.pdbx_seq_one_letter_code
_entity_poly.pdbx_strand_id
1 'polypeptide(L)'
;MKNSTLTYCQLLLGAAIGATIACSPTKFSNAQSDICVDLPGTCIVGPNSTSIVQNFKVGAGKVDILFVDDNSASMSEVQKKLAAKFGGFIEALDRRDIDYQIGITTTDISLARSAGLVSFGNSQVLKRSDSNRVSQFNGAIVRTETARCEQFIKSAYETDKANFDATDYYNQNYPKYCPSGDERGIYAAHEVLSKNVASLIRADANLNVIIISNEDVRSGSYLNSSDYALEEKDKASNLIQMINTTYPSKYWEFNSIITKDSSCATQQQQSFVGADGQPIRSSNGNYLINSNIGLEYAAVSSSASRDVDGNAAPRGQNLSICSNDYTGYFANIAAKISDSARLLTLKCKPMNPPVVTDSNGVVSSIPYSWNGDSQIIFQRGSEGVQIKVAYTCYTGVK
;
A
#
# COMPACT_ATOMS: atom_id res chain seq x y z
N MET A 1 -48.05 -61.07 45.02
CA MET A 1 -47.89 -62.40 45.66
C MET A 1 -46.84 -63.17 44.90
N LYS A 2 -45.89 -63.81 45.64
CA LYS A 2 -44.81 -64.72 45.22
C LYS A 2 -43.62 -64.04 44.50
N ASN A 3 -42.48 -63.87 45.18
CA ASN A 3 -41.39 -64.85 45.45
C ASN A 3 -40.42 -64.90 44.25
N SER A 4 -39.09 -64.95 44.36
CA SER A 4 -38.16 -65.07 45.50
C SER A 4 -36.74 -65.18 44.90
N THR A 5 -35.77 -64.49 45.51
CA THR A 5 -34.39 -64.93 45.80
C THR A 5 -33.44 -65.35 44.66
N LEU A 6 -32.27 -64.68 44.58
CA LEU A 6 -30.94 -65.32 44.54
C LEU A 6 -29.87 -64.26 44.87
N THR A 7 -29.49 -64.14 46.14
CA THR A 7 -28.19 -64.58 46.72
C THR A 7 -27.09 -63.52 46.65
N TYR A 8 -26.98 -62.77 47.74
CA TYR A 8 -25.78 -62.04 48.15
C TYR A 8 -24.76 -63.04 48.72
N CYS A 9 -23.52 -63.01 48.24
CA CYS A 9 -22.38 -63.58 48.95
C CYS A 9 -21.18 -62.62 48.92
N GLN A 10 -21.01 -61.95 50.06
CA GLN A 10 -19.75 -61.57 50.71
C GLN A 10 -18.76 -60.62 50.01
N LEU A 11 -18.91 -59.34 50.39
CA LEU A 11 -17.88 -58.48 51.01
C LEU A 11 -16.51 -59.11 51.25
N LEU A 12 -15.45 -58.47 50.72
CA LEU A 12 -14.41 -57.80 51.54
C LEU A 12 -13.32 -57.12 50.68
N LEU A 13 -12.81 -55.99 51.20
CA LEU A 13 -11.68 -55.15 50.76
C LEU A 13 -11.91 -54.35 49.47
N GLY A 14 -11.67 -53.05 49.38
CA GLY A 14 -11.00 -52.13 50.28
C GLY A 14 -10.51 -50.92 49.45
N ALA A 15 -10.37 -49.78 50.12
CA ALA A 15 -9.66 -48.57 49.71
C ALA A 15 -10.25 -47.73 48.56
N ALA A 16 -10.63 -46.51 48.95
CA ALA A 16 -10.78 -45.36 48.09
C ALA A 16 -9.50 -45.14 47.26
N ILE A 17 -9.66 -45.03 45.94
CA ILE A 17 -8.66 -44.43 45.07
C ILE A 17 -9.36 -43.28 44.35
N GLY A 18 -9.09 -42.07 44.85
CA GLY A 18 -9.29 -40.87 44.06
C GLY A 18 -8.49 -41.04 42.78
N ALA A 19 -9.19 -41.04 41.64
CA ALA A 19 -8.55 -40.96 40.34
C ALA A 19 -7.92 -39.56 40.24
N THR A 20 -6.67 -39.46 40.64
CA THR A 20 -5.76 -38.41 40.18
C THR A 20 -5.71 -38.56 38.67
N ILE A 21 -6.41 -37.67 37.96
CA ILE A 21 -6.21 -37.52 36.53
C ILE A 21 -4.76 -37.11 36.38
N ALA A 22 -3.97 -38.02 35.84
CA ALA A 22 -2.58 -37.80 35.53
C ALA A 22 -2.50 -36.71 34.45
N CYS A 23 -2.26 -35.46 34.86
CA CYS A 23 -1.66 -34.47 33.98
C CYS A 23 -0.25 -34.97 33.67
N SER A 24 -0.07 -35.64 32.53
CA SER A 24 1.27 -35.74 31.93
C SER A 24 1.82 -34.31 31.82
N PRO A 25 3.09 -34.05 32.16
CA PRO A 25 3.66 -32.75 31.91
C PRO A 25 3.73 -32.59 30.39
N THR A 26 2.77 -31.87 29.83
CA THR A 26 2.92 -31.29 28.50
C THR A 26 4.10 -30.33 28.63
N LYS A 27 5.26 -30.75 28.13
CA LYS A 27 6.30 -29.79 27.78
C LYS A 27 5.70 -28.95 26.67
N PHE A 28 5.12 -27.81 27.05
CA PHE A 28 4.91 -26.74 26.09
C PHE A 28 6.30 -26.43 25.54
N SER A 29 6.56 -26.81 24.29
CA SER A 29 7.63 -26.15 23.55
C SER A 29 7.36 -24.66 23.69
N ASN A 30 8.36 -23.88 24.10
CA ASN A 30 8.27 -22.43 24.09
C ASN A 30 7.55 -22.03 22.80
N ALA A 31 6.42 -21.33 22.92
CA ALA A 31 5.81 -20.71 21.76
C ALA A 31 6.95 -20.01 21.01
N GLN A 32 7.12 -20.29 19.72
CA GLN A 32 8.08 -19.55 18.90
C GLN A 32 7.82 -18.08 19.18
N SER A 33 8.83 -17.35 19.66
CA SER A 33 8.65 -15.93 19.84
C SER A 33 8.26 -15.35 18.48
N ASP A 34 7.45 -14.29 18.49
CA ASP A 34 6.87 -13.66 17.28
C ASP A 34 7.93 -13.42 16.18
N ILE A 35 9.19 -13.22 16.61
CA ILE A 35 10.37 -13.05 15.77
C ILE A 35 10.73 -14.24 14.87
N CYS A 36 10.31 -15.47 15.23
CA CYS A 36 10.70 -16.71 14.57
C CYS A 36 9.57 -17.34 13.73
N VAL A 37 8.35 -16.78 13.76
CA VAL A 37 7.15 -17.39 13.17
C VAL A 37 7.35 -17.70 11.68
N ASP A 38 8.03 -16.82 10.95
CA ASP A 38 8.25 -16.95 9.50
C ASP A 38 9.62 -17.53 9.12
N LEU A 39 10.38 -18.09 10.07
CA LEU A 39 11.77 -18.56 9.87
C LEU A 39 11.97 -20.01 10.37
N PRO A 40 11.26 -20.99 9.79
CA PRO A 40 11.36 -22.38 10.21
C PRO A 40 12.77 -22.93 9.93
N GLY A 41 13.39 -23.51 10.97
CA GLY A 41 14.71 -24.15 10.86
C GLY A 41 15.91 -23.19 10.80
N THR A 42 15.70 -21.88 10.69
CA THR A 42 16.76 -20.86 10.69
C THR A 42 16.68 -19.87 11.86
N CYS A 43 15.71 -20.06 12.75
CA CYS A 43 15.54 -19.28 13.98
C CYS A 43 15.60 -20.20 15.20
N ILE A 44 16.56 -19.98 16.09
CA ILE A 44 16.80 -20.78 17.30
C ILE A 44 16.61 -19.89 18.51
N VAL A 45 15.56 -20.14 19.29
CA VAL A 45 15.26 -19.40 20.53
C VAL A 45 16.02 -20.03 21.70
N GLY A 46 16.92 -19.26 22.30
CA GLY A 46 17.62 -19.57 23.54
C GLY A 46 17.04 -18.82 24.75
N PRO A 47 17.60 -19.03 25.96
CA PRO A 47 17.06 -18.47 27.20
C PRO A 47 17.03 -16.94 27.28
N ASN A 48 18.03 -16.26 26.70
CA ASN A 48 18.17 -14.79 26.72
C ASN A 48 18.46 -14.20 25.33
N SER A 49 18.52 -15.05 24.32
CA SER A 49 18.85 -14.64 22.97
C SER A 49 18.17 -15.52 21.93
N THR A 50 17.94 -14.97 20.75
CA THR A 50 17.46 -15.72 19.59
C THR A 50 18.45 -15.58 18.46
N SER A 51 18.98 -16.69 17.96
CA SER A 51 19.84 -16.72 16.79
C SER A 51 19.01 -16.86 15.53
N ILE A 52 19.28 -16.03 14.52
CA ILE A 52 18.51 -15.93 13.29
C ILE A 52 19.44 -16.00 12.10
N VAL A 53 19.05 -16.78 11.09
CA VAL A 53 19.62 -16.74 9.74
C VAL A 53 18.52 -16.35 8.75
N GLN A 54 18.67 -15.18 8.12
CA GLN A 54 17.82 -14.74 7.03
C GLN A 54 18.49 -15.05 5.69
N ASN A 55 17.78 -15.77 4.83
CA ASN A 55 18.14 -15.88 3.42
C ASN A 55 17.66 -14.61 2.72
N PHE A 56 18.53 -14.03 1.89
CA PHE A 56 18.19 -12.83 1.14
C PHE A 56 18.80 -12.91 -0.26
N LYS A 57 18.00 -12.61 -1.28
CA LYS A 57 18.50 -12.38 -2.62
C LYS A 57 18.58 -10.87 -2.81
N VAL A 58 19.79 -10.35 -2.98
CA VAL A 58 20.00 -8.91 -3.12
C VAL A 58 19.18 -8.39 -4.30
N GLY A 59 18.39 -7.33 -4.09
CA GLY A 59 17.53 -6.77 -5.13
C GLY A 59 16.20 -7.50 -5.34
N ALA A 60 15.90 -8.55 -4.57
CA ALA A 60 14.65 -9.32 -4.59
C ALA A 60 13.94 -9.23 -3.22
N GLY A 61 13.57 -8.00 -2.87
CA GLY A 61 12.95 -7.62 -1.61
C GLY A 61 11.43 -7.62 -1.67
N LYS A 62 10.82 -7.16 -0.58
CA LYS A 62 9.36 -6.99 -0.47
C LYS A 62 8.98 -5.52 -0.57
N VAL A 63 7.85 -5.23 -1.23
CA VAL A 63 7.28 -3.88 -1.28
C VAL A 63 5.76 -3.92 -1.13
N ASP A 64 5.20 -3.00 -0.37
CA ASP A 64 3.77 -2.76 -0.33
C ASP A 64 3.48 -1.47 -1.07
N ILE A 65 2.55 -1.52 -2.02
CA ILE A 65 2.26 -0.41 -2.92
C ILE A 65 0.81 0.02 -2.69
N LEU A 66 0.60 1.28 -2.31
CA LEU A 66 -0.72 1.88 -2.23
C LEU A 66 -0.93 2.82 -3.41
N PHE A 67 -1.91 2.51 -4.26
CA PHE A 67 -2.44 3.45 -5.22
C PHE A 67 -3.56 4.27 -4.59
N VAL A 68 -3.50 5.59 -4.74
CA VAL A 68 -4.60 6.50 -4.43
C VAL A 68 -5.10 7.05 -5.75
N ASP A 69 -6.26 6.56 -6.17
CA ASP A 69 -6.82 6.77 -7.49
C ASP A 69 -7.97 7.79 -7.43
N ASP A 70 -7.82 8.89 -8.14
CA ASP A 70 -8.89 9.86 -8.29
C ASP A 70 -10.03 9.25 -9.09
N ASN A 71 -11.19 9.16 -8.44
CA ASN A 71 -12.38 8.53 -8.99
C ASN A 71 -13.40 9.54 -9.54
N SER A 72 -13.02 10.81 -9.71
CA SER A 72 -13.85 11.83 -10.37
C SER A 72 -14.13 11.50 -11.85
N ALA A 73 -15.15 12.13 -12.43
CA ALA A 73 -15.62 11.86 -13.80
C ALA A 73 -14.54 12.06 -14.89
N SER A 74 -13.61 12.98 -14.65
CA SER A 74 -12.58 13.38 -15.62
C SER A 74 -11.45 12.37 -15.75
N MET A 75 -11.39 11.39 -14.83
CA MET A 75 -10.26 10.46 -14.71
C MET A 75 -10.37 9.22 -15.59
N SER A 76 -11.52 8.95 -16.22
CA SER A 76 -11.74 7.73 -17.02
C SER A 76 -10.66 7.46 -18.07
N GLU A 77 -10.25 8.48 -18.83
CA GLU A 77 -9.24 8.31 -19.87
C GLU A 77 -7.84 8.11 -19.30
N VAL A 78 -7.52 8.83 -18.23
CA VAL A 78 -6.25 8.68 -17.51
C VAL A 78 -6.14 7.28 -16.90
N GLN A 79 -7.18 6.79 -16.23
CA GLN A 79 -7.25 5.45 -15.65
C GLN A 79 -7.03 4.37 -16.72
N LYS A 80 -7.67 4.50 -17.89
CA LYS A 80 -7.47 3.57 -19.03
C LYS A 80 -6.02 3.57 -19.53
N LYS A 81 -5.44 4.76 -19.71
CA LYS A 81 -4.04 4.90 -20.13
C LYS A 81 -3.08 4.28 -19.11
N LEU A 82 -3.32 4.46 -17.81
CA LEU A 82 -2.52 3.85 -16.74
C LEU A 82 -2.67 2.33 -16.72
N ALA A 83 -3.89 1.82 -16.79
CA ALA A 83 -4.19 0.39 -16.88
C ALA A 83 -3.44 -0.27 -18.04
N ALA A 84 -3.37 0.39 -19.20
CA ALA A 84 -2.64 -0.11 -20.36
C ALA A 84 -1.12 -0.25 -20.13
N LYS A 85 -0.53 0.46 -19.15
CA LYS A 85 0.91 0.42 -18.85
C LYS A 85 1.27 -0.44 -17.64
N PHE A 86 0.28 -0.87 -16.85
CA PHE A 86 0.51 -1.66 -15.65
C PHE A 86 1.17 -3.02 -15.92
N GLY A 87 0.91 -3.63 -17.09
CA GLY A 87 1.59 -4.88 -17.48
C GLY A 87 3.12 -4.78 -17.44
N GLY A 88 3.67 -3.70 -17.99
CA GLY A 88 5.12 -3.45 -17.97
C GLY A 88 5.66 -3.15 -16.56
N PHE A 89 4.84 -2.54 -15.70
CA PHE A 89 5.18 -2.31 -14.29
C PHE A 89 5.37 -3.63 -13.55
N ILE A 90 4.39 -4.54 -13.65
CA ILE A 90 4.47 -5.86 -13.02
C ILE A 90 5.61 -6.70 -13.59
N GLU A 91 5.81 -6.69 -14.91
CA GLU A 91 6.92 -7.41 -15.53
C GLU A 91 8.29 -6.90 -15.03
N ALA A 92 8.44 -5.59 -14.81
CA ALA A 92 9.66 -5.02 -14.25
C ALA A 92 9.93 -5.50 -12.81
N LEU A 93 8.89 -5.58 -11.98
CA LEU A 93 8.99 -6.10 -10.61
C LEU A 93 9.28 -7.61 -10.60
N ASP A 94 8.60 -8.38 -11.44
CA ASP A 94 8.75 -9.84 -11.54
C ASP A 94 10.17 -10.24 -11.98
N ARG A 95 10.75 -9.54 -12.96
CA ARG A 95 12.13 -9.78 -13.43
C ARG A 95 13.19 -9.60 -12.34
N ARG A 96 12.86 -8.87 -11.27
CA ARG A 96 13.73 -8.61 -10.12
C ARG A 96 13.36 -9.45 -8.90
N ASP A 97 12.42 -10.37 -9.05
CA ASP A 97 11.89 -11.19 -7.97
C ASP A 97 11.31 -10.40 -6.79
N ILE A 98 10.76 -9.20 -7.06
CA ILE A 98 10.16 -8.36 -6.03
C ILE A 98 8.84 -8.98 -5.57
N ASP A 99 8.74 -9.30 -4.29
CA ASP A 99 7.51 -9.76 -3.66
C ASP A 99 6.64 -8.56 -3.25
N TYR A 100 5.64 -8.25 -4.07
CA TYR A 100 4.79 -7.10 -3.87
C TYR A 100 3.38 -7.43 -3.36
N GLN A 101 2.81 -6.50 -2.59
CA GLN A 101 1.37 -6.38 -2.33
C GLN A 101 0.89 -5.02 -2.85
N ILE A 102 -0.27 -4.98 -3.49
CA ILE A 102 -0.84 -3.76 -4.07
C ILE A 102 -2.25 -3.57 -3.52
N GLY A 103 -2.52 -2.38 -3.00
CA GLY A 103 -3.85 -1.90 -2.62
C GLY A 103 -4.22 -0.67 -3.44
N ILE A 104 -5.53 -0.45 -3.66
CA ILE A 104 -6.06 0.77 -4.27
C ILE A 104 -7.10 1.37 -3.32
N THR A 105 -6.98 2.66 -3.04
CA THR A 105 -8.04 3.50 -2.44
C THR A 105 -8.37 4.65 -3.38
N THR A 106 -9.46 5.36 -3.12
CA THR A 106 -9.88 6.52 -3.93
C THR A 106 -9.60 7.85 -3.24
N THR A 107 -9.62 8.95 -3.98
CA THR A 107 -9.60 10.32 -3.41
C THR A 107 -10.91 10.65 -2.68
N ASP A 108 -12.05 10.09 -3.09
CA ASP A 108 -13.25 10.06 -2.24
C ASP A 108 -12.99 9.19 -1.01
N ILE A 109 -13.19 9.78 0.17
CA ILE A 109 -12.79 9.17 1.45
C ILE A 109 -13.83 8.22 2.05
N SER A 110 -14.99 8.02 1.42
CA SER A 110 -16.02 7.09 1.90
C SER A 110 -15.45 5.67 2.09
N LEU A 111 -14.69 5.18 1.10
CA LEU A 111 -14.04 3.88 1.12
C LEU A 111 -12.99 3.79 2.24
N ALA A 112 -12.06 4.74 2.30
CA ALA A 112 -10.99 4.76 3.29
C ALA A 112 -11.53 4.87 4.74
N ARG A 113 -12.58 5.66 4.96
CA ARG A 113 -13.27 5.77 6.27
C ARG A 113 -13.90 4.46 6.70
N SER A 114 -14.47 3.71 5.76
CA SER A 114 -15.00 2.36 6.01
C SER A 114 -13.92 1.28 6.21
N ALA A 115 -12.64 1.69 6.24
CA ALA A 115 -11.49 0.78 6.28
C ALA A 115 -11.52 -0.24 5.13
N GLY A 116 -11.93 0.22 3.94
CA GLY A 116 -11.93 -0.59 2.72
C GLY A 116 -10.82 -0.18 1.77
N LEU A 117 -10.41 -1.13 0.93
CA LEU A 117 -9.73 -0.90 -0.34
C LEU A 117 -10.63 -1.40 -1.47
N VAL A 118 -10.33 -0.95 -2.69
CA VAL A 118 -10.93 -1.48 -3.91
C VAL A 118 -10.61 -2.97 -4.01
N SER A 119 -11.63 -3.76 -4.39
CA SER A 119 -11.46 -5.20 -4.53
C SER A 119 -10.88 -5.60 -5.90
N PHE A 120 -9.94 -6.54 -5.87
CA PHE A 120 -9.40 -7.30 -6.98
C PHE A 120 -10.14 -8.65 -7.11
N GLY A 121 -11.46 -8.60 -7.31
CA GLY A 121 -12.32 -9.79 -7.26
C GLY A 121 -12.74 -10.12 -5.83
N ASN A 122 -12.14 -11.16 -5.23
CA ASN A 122 -12.45 -11.61 -3.85
C ASN A 122 -11.44 -11.12 -2.80
N SER A 123 -10.41 -10.36 -3.22
CA SER A 123 -9.34 -9.86 -2.32
C SER A 123 -9.21 -8.35 -2.46
N GLN A 124 -8.90 -7.67 -1.36
CA GLN A 124 -8.59 -6.23 -1.35
C GLN A 124 -7.09 -5.93 -1.57
N VAL A 125 -6.27 -6.97 -1.64
CA VAL A 125 -4.83 -6.88 -1.87
C VAL A 125 -4.46 -7.80 -3.03
N LEU A 126 -3.83 -7.21 -4.05
CA LEU A 126 -3.26 -7.95 -5.16
C LEU A 126 -1.81 -8.34 -4.84
N LYS A 127 -1.47 -9.61 -4.99
CA LYS A 127 -0.17 -10.17 -4.59
C LYS A 127 0.60 -10.65 -5.81
N ARG A 128 1.93 -10.73 -5.69
CA ARG A 128 2.79 -11.35 -6.72
C ARG A 128 2.35 -12.78 -7.09
N SER A 129 1.82 -13.55 -6.14
CA SER A 129 1.39 -14.94 -6.35
C SER A 129 0.12 -15.08 -7.19
N ASP A 130 -0.63 -14.00 -7.44
CA ASP A 130 -1.90 -14.07 -8.15
C ASP A 130 -1.67 -14.33 -9.66
N SER A 131 -2.46 -15.21 -10.27
CA SER A 131 -2.25 -15.57 -11.68
C SER A 131 -2.72 -14.51 -12.68
N ASN A 132 -3.70 -13.68 -12.30
CA ASN A 132 -4.39 -12.73 -13.20
C ASN A 132 -4.11 -11.26 -12.87
N ARG A 133 -2.92 -10.97 -12.33
CA ARG A 133 -2.52 -9.66 -11.75
C ARG A 133 -2.83 -8.46 -12.63
N VAL A 134 -2.45 -8.53 -13.91
CA VAL A 134 -2.66 -7.43 -14.84
C VAL A 134 -4.15 -7.19 -15.09
N SER A 135 -4.94 -8.24 -15.31
CA SER A 135 -6.37 -8.12 -15.54
C SER A 135 -7.11 -7.63 -14.29
N GLN A 136 -6.74 -8.13 -13.11
CA GLN A 136 -7.35 -7.71 -11.84
C GLN A 136 -7.06 -6.24 -11.54
N PHE A 137 -5.80 -5.81 -11.71
CA PHE A 137 -5.46 -4.41 -11.52
C PHE A 137 -6.17 -3.51 -12.53
N ASN A 138 -6.20 -3.87 -13.81
CA ASN A 138 -6.84 -3.07 -14.84
C ASN A 138 -8.35 -2.91 -14.59
N GLY A 139 -9.02 -3.96 -14.10
CA GLY A 139 -10.42 -3.87 -13.69
C GLY A 139 -10.65 -3.10 -12.39
N ALA A 140 -9.61 -2.96 -11.55
CA ALA A 140 -9.70 -2.25 -10.28
C ALA A 140 -9.38 -0.76 -10.41
N ILE A 141 -8.39 -0.37 -11.23
CA ILE A 141 -7.97 1.02 -11.43
C ILE A 141 -8.89 1.79 -12.39
N VAL A 142 -9.55 1.11 -13.33
CA VAL A 142 -10.62 1.72 -14.14
C VAL A 142 -11.92 1.63 -13.35
N ARG A 143 -12.28 2.73 -12.67
CA ARG A 143 -13.36 2.74 -11.69
C ARG A 143 -14.72 2.77 -12.40
N THR A 144 -15.63 1.90 -11.95
CA THR A 144 -17.00 1.88 -12.49
C THR A 144 -17.76 3.15 -12.13
N GLU A 145 -17.56 3.68 -10.93
CA GLU A 145 -18.14 4.94 -10.48
C GLU A 145 -17.67 6.15 -11.30
N THR A 146 -16.40 6.18 -11.71
CA THR A 146 -15.84 7.22 -12.59
C THR A 146 -16.51 7.20 -13.96
N ALA A 147 -16.55 6.04 -14.61
CA ALA A 147 -17.19 5.88 -15.91
C ALA A 147 -18.70 6.19 -15.86
N ARG A 148 -19.39 5.76 -14.79
CA ARG A 148 -20.81 6.05 -14.58
C ARG A 148 -21.08 7.54 -14.38
N CYS A 149 -20.23 8.21 -13.60
CA CYS A 149 -20.34 9.65 -13.38
C CYS A 149 -20.08 10.44 -14.67
N GLU A 150 -19.02 10.09 -15.42
CA GLU A 150 -18.74 10.65 -16.73
C GLU A 150 -19.92 10.51 -17.68
N GLN A 151 -20.49 9.31 -17.78
CA GLN A 151 -21.63 9.04 -18.64
C GLN A 151 -22.86 9.85 -18.23
N PHE A 152 -23.14 9.95 -16.92
CA PHE A 152 -24.25 10.75 -16.40
C PHE A 152 -24.09 12.24 -16.78
N ILE A 153 -22.92 12.82 -16.51
CA ILE A 153 -22.63 14.22 -16.82
C ILE A 153 -22.77 14.48 -18.32
N LYS A 154 -22.16 13.63 -19.16
CA LYS A 154 -22.24 13.78 -20.61
C LYS A 154 -23.67 13.65 -21.11
N SER A 155 -24.45 12.72 -20.59
CA SER A 155 -25.85 12.54 -20.99
C SER A 155 -26.73 13.74 -20.60
N ALA A 156 -26.51 14.30 -19.42
CA ALA A 156 -27.19 15.52 -18.98
C ALA A 156 -26.80 16.71 -19.88
N TYR A 157 -25.51 16.88 -20.18
CA TYR A 157 -25.04 17.91 -21.11
C TYR A 157 -25.61 17.75 -22.52
N GLU A 158 -25.73 16.52 -23.04
CA GLU A 158 -26.33 16.31 -24.35
C GLU A 158 -27.82 16.66 -24.40
N THR A 159 -28.52 16.53 -23.28
CA THR A 159 -29.96 16.83 -23.16
C THR A 159 -30.21 18.32 -22.98
N ASP A 160 -29.55 18.93 -22.00
CA ASP A 160 -29.87 20.28 -21.51
C ASP A 160 -28.81 21.33 -21.90
N LYS A 161 -27.75 20.90 -22.59
CA LYS A 161 -26.66 21.73 -23.12
C LYS A 161 -26.08 22.64 -22.05
N ALA A 162 -25.88 23.92 -22.34
CA ALA A 162 -25.21 24.85 -21.43
C ALA A 162 -25.91 24.97 -20.05
N ASN A 163 -27.19 24.62 -19.93
CA ASN A 163 -27.94 24.77 -18.67
C ASN A 163 -28.00 23.48 -17.84
N PHE A 164 -27.36 22.39 -18.29
CA PHE A 164 -27.55 21.06 -17.68
C PHE A 164 -27.27 21.03 -16.18
N ASP A 165 -26.22 21.71 -15.71
CA ASP A 165 -25.78 21.73 -14.32
C ASP A 165 -26.64 22.62 -13.41
N ALA A 166 -27.49 23.47 -13.97
CA ALA A 166 -28.47 24.26 -13.25
C ALA A 166 -29.82 23.55 -13.09
N THR A 167 -30.01 22.37 -13.70
CA THR A 167 -31.29 21.65 -13.64
C THR A 167 -31.49 20.94 -12.31
N ASP A 168 -32.76 20.85 -11.87
CA ASP A 168 -33.15 20.02 -10.74
C ASP A 168 -32.78 18.54 -10.96
N TYR A 169 -32.89 18.07 -12.21
CA TYR A 169 -32.50 16.71 -12.58
C TYR A 169 -31.02 16.46 -12.30
N TYR A 170 -30.13 17.36 -12.72
CA TYR A 170 -28.70 17.21 -12.48
C TYR A 170 -28.38 17.23 -10.99
N ASN A 171 -28.87 18.24 -10.26
CA ASN A 171 -28.60 18.41 -8.83
C ASN A 171 -29.08 17.22 -7.99
N GLN A 172 -30.25 16.65 -8.31
CA GLN A 172 -30.79 15.49 -7.57
C GLN A 172 -30.09 14.17 -7.91
N ASN A 173 -29.47 14.06 -9.09
CA ASN A 173 -28.90 12.81 -9.57
C ASN A 173 -27.37 12.76 -9.51
N TYR A 174 -26.68 13.90 -9.50
CA TYR A 174 -25.23 13.95 -9.33
C TYR A 174 -24.74 13.10 -8.15
N PRO A 175 -25.21 13.27 -6.90
CA PRO A 175 -24.73 12.46 -5.78
C PRO A 175 -25.09 10.97 -5.86
N LYS A 176 -26.00 10.57 -6.76
CA LYS A 176 -26.34 9.15 -6.98
C LYS A 176 -25.37 8.48 -7.95
N TYR A 177 -24.88 9.23 -8.94
CA TYR A 177 -24.04 8.69 -10.02
C TYR A 177 -22.56 8.99 -9.83
N CYS A 178 -22.24 10.10 -9.16
CA CYS A 178 -20.90 10.63 -9.00
C CYS A 178 -20.37 10.50 -7.57
N PRO A 179 -19.06 10.24 -7.41
CA PRO A 179 -18.37 10.47 -6.15
C PRO A 179 -18.47 11.93 -5.72
N SER A 180 -18.14 12.18 -4.44
CA SER A 180 -18.07 13.56 -3.96
C SER A 180 -16.98 14.33 -4.69
N GLY A 181 -17.21 15.63 -4.91
CA GLY A 181 -16.17 16.54 -5.43
C GLY A 181 -15.19 17.01 -4.35
N ASP A 182 -15.28 16.49 -3.12
CA ASP A 182 -14.33 16.79 -2.04
C ASP A 182 -13.19 15.76 -2.09
N GLU A 183 -12.30 15.88 -3.09
CA GLU A 183 -11.21 14.93 -3.32
C GLU A 183 -10.13 15.04 -2.23
N ARG A 184 -9.93 14.00 -1.43
CA ARG A 184 -9.04 14.06 -0.26
C ARG A 184 -8.06 12.90 -0.24
N GLY A 185 -7.21 12.82 -1.26
CA GLY A 185 -6.27 11.73 -1.45
C GLY A 185 -5.23 11.56 -0.34
N ILE A 186 -4.72 12.66 0.25
CA ILE A 186 -3.81 12.58 1.40
C ILE A 186 -4.51 11.98 2.62
N TYR A 187 -5.78 12.36 2.85
CA TYR A 187 -6.60 11.79 3.91
C TYR A 187 -6.84 10.30 3.69
N ALA A 188 -7.20 9.91 2.46
CA ALA A 188 -7.42 8.52 2.11
C ALA A 188 -6.16 7.67 2.37
N ALA A 189 -4.99 8.15 1.91
CA ALA A 189 -3.71 7.51 2.19
C ALA A 189 -3.43 7.42 3.69
N HIS A 190 -3.67 8.51 4.43
CA HIS A 190 -3.48 8.55 5.87
C HIS A 190 -4.32 7.50 6.60
N GLU A 191 -5.61 7.38 6.26
CA GLU A 191 -6.52 6.38 6.84
C GLU A 191 -6.07 4.95 6.53
N VAL A 192 -5.76 4.66 5.26
CA VAL A 192 -5.35 3.32 4.83
C VAL A 192 -4.07 2.87 5.54
N LEU A 193 -3.06 3.74 5.56
CA LEU A 193 -1.76 3.43 6.13
C LEU A 193 -1.82 3.36 7.65
N SER A 194 -2.42 4.35 8.33
CA SER A 194 -2.47 4.35 9.80
C SER A 194 -3.24 3.16 10.38
N LYS A 195 -4.27 2.67 9.69
CA LYS A 195 -5.06 1.50 10.10
C LYS A 195 -4.52 0.17 9.58
N ASN A 196 -3.48 0.19 8.74
CA ASN A 196 -3.02 -0.97 7.99
C ASN A 196 -4.18 -1.76 7.34
N VAL A 197 -5.02 -1.06 6.57
CA VAL A 197 -6.24 -1.63 6.00
C VAL A 197 -5.93 -2.89 5.21
N ALA A 198 -6.76 -3.93 5.41
CA ALA A 198 -6.61 -5.25 4.79
C ALA A 198 -5.24 -5.92 5.01
N SER A 199 -4.50 -5.50 6.05
CA SER A 199 -3.13 -5.94 6.32
C SER A 199 -2.19 -5.72 5.11
N LEU A 200 -2.40 -4.64 4.36
CA LEU A 200 -1.62 -4.27 3.18
C LEU A 200 -0.13 -4.09 3.52
N ILE A 201 0.18 -3.50 4.66
CA ILE A 201 1.53 -3.13 5.08
C ILE A 201 2.16 -4.25 5.92
N ARG A 202 3.18 -4.90 5.35
CA ARG A 202 4.02 -5.94 5.99
C ARG A 202 5.18 -5.30 6.73
N ALA A 203 5.57 -5.86 7.86
CA ALA A 203 6.67 -5.32 8.66
C ALA A 203 8.04 -5.36 7.93
N ASP A 204 8.26 -6.35 7.07
CA ASP A 204 9.53 -6.61 6.39
C ASP A 204 9.56 -6.18 4.91
N ALA A 205 8.68 -5.26 4.52
CA ALA A 205 8.59 -4.71 3.18
C ALA A 205 8.86 -3.20 3.15
N ASN A 206 9.40 -2.68 2.05
CA ASN A 206 9.41 -1.24 1.77
C ASN A 206 7.98 -0.78 1.44
N LEU A 207 7.71 0.53 1.50
CA LEU A 207 6.42 1.12 1.10
C LEU A 207 6.59 2.04 -0.10
N ASN A 208 5.68 1.94 -1.07
CA ASN A 208 5.56 2.91 -2.14
C ASN A 208 4.11 3.40 -2.21
N VAL A 209 3.89 4.71 -2.18
CA VAL A 209 2.56 5.29 -2.42
C VAL A 209 2.57 5.96 -3.77
N ILE A 210 1.57 5.69 -4.60
CA ILE A 210 1.39 6.30 -5.92
C ILE A 210 0.03 6.99 -5.94
N ILE A 211 0.02 8.32 -5.96
CA ILE A 211 -1.21 9.08 -6.10
C ILE A 211 -1.40 9.52 -7.55
N ILE A 212 -2.63 9.39 -8.03
CA ILE A 212 -3.04 9.75 -9.38
C ILE A 212 -4.25 10.67 -9.23
N SER A 213 -4.12 11.95 -9.56
CA SER A 213 -5.23 12.91 -9.45
C SER A 213 -5.02 14.11 -10.35
N ASN A 214 -6.05 14.53 -11.09
CA ASN A 214 -6.01 15.78 -11.87
C ASN A 214 -6.48 17.01 -11.08
N GLU A 215 -6.67 16.84 -9.78
CA GLU A 215 -7.02 17.87 -8.81
C GLU A 215 -6.03 17.88 -7.64
N ASP A 216 -6.12 18.90 -6.79
CA ASP A 216 -5.45 18.89 -5.49
C ASP A 216 -6.38 18.39 -4.39
N VAL A 217 -5.84 18.24 -3.17
CA VAL A 217 -6.66 18.01 -1.99
C VAL A 217 -7.73 19.10 -1.86
N ARG A 218 -8.99 18.69 -1.71
CA ARG A 218 -10.21 19.52 -1.71
C ARG A 218 -10.33 20.40 -2.96
N SER A 219 -9.84 19.90 -4.09
CA SER A 219 -9.75 20.62 -5.36
C SER A 219 -9.05 21.98 -5.22
N GLY A 220 -8.09 22.11 -4.29
CA GLY A 220 -7.38 23.37 -4.01
C GLY A 220 -8.22 24.44 -3.30
N SER A 221 -9.49 24.18 -2.99
CA SER A 221 -10.43 25.16 -2.43
C SER A 221 -9.99 25.69 -1.05
N TYR A 222 -9.17 24.93 -0.33
CA TYR A 222 -8.57 25.31 0.96
C TYR A 222 -7.70 26.57 0.90
N LEU A 223 -7.24 26.97 -0.29
CA LEU A 223 -6.47 28.20 -0.49
C LEU A 223 -7.34 29.45 -0.43
N ASN A 224 -8.64 29.33 -0.74
CA ASN A 224 -9.52 30.47 -0.97
C ASN A 224 -10.82 30.42 -0.14
N SER A 225 -11.12 29.30 0.53
CA SER A 225 -12.33 29.13 1.32
C SER A 225 -12.04 28.42 2.65
N SER A 226 -12.49 29.04 3.75
CA SER A 226 -12.40 28.45 5.10
C SER A 226 -13.26 27.20 5.27
N ASP A 227 -14.33 27.06 4.48
CA ASP A 227 -15.24 25.90 4.53
C ASP A 227 -14.55 24.62 4.04
N TYR A 228 -13.48 24.78 3.25
CA TYR A 228 -12.64 23.70 2.73
C TYR A 228 -11.26 23.71 3.37
N ALA A 229 -11.09 24.25 4.57
CA ALA A 229 -9.81 24.21 5.27
C ALA A 229 -9.29 22.76 5.40
N LEU A 230 -7.98 22.57 5.20
CA LEU A 230 -7.33 21.26 5.36
C LEU A 230 -7.51 20.77 6.80
N GLU A 231 -8.11 19.59 6.96
CA GLU A 231 -8.10 18.87 8.23
C GLU A 231 -6.69 18.31 8.50
N GLU A 232 -6.41 17.89 9.73
CA GLU A 232 -5.08 17.36 10.08
C GLU A 232 -4.65 16.19 9.19
N LYS A 233 -5.57 15.34 8.75
CA LYS A 233 -5.26 14.20 7.86
C LYS A 233 -5.16 14.59 6.39
N ASP A 234 -5.53 15.81 6.01
CA ASP A 234 -5.37 16.32 4.64
C ASP A 234 -3.95 16.86 4.39
N LYS A 235 -3.21 17.21 5.44
CA LYS A 235 -1.92 17.90 5.36
C LYS A 235 -0.78 16.93 5.01
N ALA A 236 0.02 17.29 4.01
CA ALA A 236 1.21 16.57 3.60
C ALA A 236 2.18 16.29 4.76
N SER A 237 2.43 17.31 5.60
CA SER A 237 3.32 17.21 6.77
C SER A 237 2.87 16.12 7.75
N ASN A 238 1.56 16.00 7.94
CA ASN A 238 0.99 15.08 8.92
C ASN A 238 0.98 13.64 8.38
N LEU A 239 0.78 13.45 7.07
CA LEU A 239 0.99 12.14 6.44
C LEU A 239 2.44 11.66 6.62
N ILE A 240 3.42 12.54 6.34
CA ILE A 240 4.85 12.23 6.53
C ILE A 240 5.13 11.86 7.98
N GLN A 241 4.65 12.68 8.93
CA GLN A 241 4.84 12.43 10.35
C GLN A 241 4.21 11.10 10.80
N MET A 242 2.98 10.82 10.35
CA MET A 242 2.28 9.58 10.68
C MET A 242 3.05 8.36 10.16
N ILE A 243 3.50 8.36 8.89
CA ILE A 243 4.24 7.22 8.34
C ILE A 243 5.55 7.01 9.11
N ASN A 244 6.32 8.08 9.37
CA ASN A 244 7.59 7.97 10.10
C ASN A 244 7.41 7.51 11.55
N THR A 245 6.30 7.88 12.20
CA THR A 245 6.00 7.47 13.58
C THR A 245 5.50 6.03 13.63
N THR A 246 4.65 5.64 12.68
CA THR A 246 4.02 4.31 12.63
C THR A 246 4.99 3.25 12.12
N TYR A 247 5.88 3.61 11.20
CA TYR A 247 6.81 2.71 10.52
C TYR A 247 8.25 3.25 10.54
N PRO A 248 8.87 3.44 11.73
CA PRO A 248 10.14 4.16 11.88
C PRO A 248 11.35 3.51 11.17
N SER A 249 11.32 2.18 10.95
CA SER A 249 12.38 1.43 10.27
C SER A 249 12.09 1.13 8.80
N LYS A 250 10.95 1.59 8.28
CA LYS A 250 10.49 1.27 6.92
C LYS A 250 11.03 2.31 5.94
N TYR A 251 11.71 1.85 4.90
CA TYR A 251 12.01 2.70 3.75
C TYR A 251 10.72 2.92 2.95
N TRP A 252 10.41 4.18 2.64
CA TRP A 252 9.20 4.52 1.91
C TRP A 252 9.36 5.68 0.93
N GLU A 253 8.64 5.59 -0.18
CA GLU A 253 8.57 6.63 -1.21
C GLU A 253 7.12 7.03 -1.50
N PHE A 254 6.93 8.25 -2.01
CA PHE A 254 5.64 8.80 -2.42
C PHE A 254 5.75 9.44 -3.81
N ASN A 255 5.09 8.87 -4.80
CA ASN A 255 5.11 9.29 -6.18
C ASN A 255 3.77 9.93 -6.56
N SER A 256 3.82 11.14 -7.09
CA SER A 256 2.65 11.92 -7.47
C SER A 256 2.54 11.99 -9.00
N ILE A 257 1.47 11.45 -9.57
CA ILE A 257 1.07 11.63 -10.96
C ILE A 257 -0.11 12.59 -10.95
N ILE A 258 0.19 13.88 -11.07
CA ILE A 258 -0.76 14.94 -10.74
C ILE A 258 -0.88 15.99 -11.86
N THR A 259 -1.89 16.85 -11.77
CA THR A 259 -1.85 18.13 -12.48
C THR A 259 -0.64 18.92 -11.97
N LYS A 260 0.45 18.83 -12.72
CA LYS A 260 1.77 19.26 -12.25
C LYS A 260 1.99 20.77 -12.40
N ASP A 261 1.39 21.36 -13.41
CA ASP A 261 1.55 22.77 -13.78
C ASP A 261 0.31 23.30 -14.50
N SER A 262 0.30 24.61 -14.78
CA SER A 262 -0.82 25.30 -15.42
C SER A 262 -1.06 24.88 -16.86
N SER A 263 -0.03 24.42 -17.57
CA SER A 263 -0.17 23.87 -18.92
C SER A 263 -0.97 22.56 -18.87
N CYS A 264 -0.64 21.69 -17.92
CA CYS A 264 -1.38 20.46 -17.70
C CYS A 264 -2.81 20.74 -17.24
N ALA A 265 -3.02 21.69 -16.32
CA ALA A 265 -4.36 22.10 -15.90
C ALA A 265 -5.24 22.52 -17.09
N THR A 266 -4.69 23.35 -17.98
CA THR A 266 -5.39 23.81 -19.19
C THR A 266 -5.75 22.64 -20.11
N GLN A 267 -4.83 21.68 -20.28
CA GLN A 267 -5.08 20.49 -21.10
C GLN A 267 -6.17 19.60 -20.49
N GLN A 268 -6.16 19.38 -19.17
CA GLN A 268 -7.18 18.59 -18.48
C GLN A 268 -8.57 19.22 -18.63
N GLN A 269 -8.70 20.53 -18.41
CA GLN A 269 -9.95 21.28 -18.57
C GLN A 269 -10.54 21.13 -19.99
N GLN A 270 -9.68 21.12 -21.00
CA GLN A 270 -10.10 20.98 -22.40
C GLN A 270 -10.41 19.54 -22.82
N SER A 271 -9.97 18.55 -22.04
CA SER A 271 -10.08 17.13 -22.40
C SER A 271 -11.43 16.51 -22.07
N PHE A 272 -12.22 17.14 -21.19
CA PHE A 272 -13.54 16.67 -20.83
C PHE A 272 -14.60 17.19 -21.81
N VAL A 273 -14.77 16.46 -22.92
CA VAL A 273 -15.55 16.89 -24.09
C VAL A 273 -16.89 16.18 -24.25
N GLY A 274 -17.85 16.87 -24.88
CA GLY A 274 -19.14 16.33 -25.31
C GLY A 274 -19.03 15.50 -26.60
N ALA A 275 -20.18 15.06 -27.14
CA ALA A 275 -20.22 14.26 -28.37
C ALA A 275 -19.74 15.03 -29.62
N ASP A 276 -19.77 16.36 -29.58
CA ASP A 276 -19.27 17.27 -30.61
C ASP A 276 -17.76 17.53 -30.54
N GLY A 277 -17.07 16.93 -29.56
CA GLY A 277 -15.65 17.13 -29.31
C GLY A 277 -15.30 18.48 -28.69
N GLN A 278 -16.29 19.29 -28.30
CA GLN A 278 -16.06 20.55 -27.59
C GLN A 278 -15.99 20.33 -26.08
N PRO A 279 -15.16 21.11 -25.34
CA PRO A 279 -15.12 21.04 -23.88
C PRO A 279 -16.49 21.34 -23.27
N ILE A 280 -16.91 20.50 -22.33
CA ILE A 280 -18.15 20.72 -21.59
C ILE A 280 -17.96 21.90 -20.64
N ARG A 281 -18.90 22.85 -20.71
CA ARG A 281 -18.93 24.05 -19.87
C ARG A 281 -20.19 24.09 -19.02
N SER A 282 -20.06 24.62 -17.81
CA SER A 282 -21.17 24.93 -16.90
C SER A 282 -22.08 26.02 -17.46
N SER A 283 -23.24 26.20 -16.84
CA SER A 283 -24.17 27.32 -17.09
C SER A 283 -23.54 28.70 -16.92
N ASN A 284 -22.46 28.80 -16.14
CA ASN A 284 -21.68 30.02 -15.97
C ASN A 284 -20.58 30.21 -17.04
N GLY A 285 -20.48 29.32 -18.03
CA GLY A 285 -19.48 29.37 -19.10
C GLY A 285 -18.09 28.88 -18.73
N ASN A 286 -17.87 28.46 -17.47
CA ASN A 286 -16.60 27.89 -17.02
C ASN A 286 -16.46 26.44 -17.49
N TYR A 287 -15.24 25.92 -17.59
CA TYR A 287 -15.05 24.48 -17.77
C TYR A 287 -15.72 23.73 -16.61
N LEU A 288 -16.38 22.61 -16.93
CA LEU A 288 -17.05 21.83 -15.89
C LEU A 288 -16.05 21.18 -14.93
N ILE A 289 -14.99 20.62 -15.50
CA ILE A 289 -13.91 19.99 -14.75
C ILE A 289 -12.90 21.08 -14.44
N ASN A 290 -12.74 21.37 -13.15
CA ASN A 290 -11.60 22.12 -12.68
C ASN A 290 -10.37 21.21 -12.73
N SER A 291 -9.18 21.82 -12.73
CA SER A 291 -7.94 21.05 -12.70
C SER A 291 -6.91 21.86 -11.95
N ASN A 292 -6.98 21.80 -10.62
CA ASN A 292 -6.05 22.51 -9.77
C ASN A 292 -4.72 21.75 -9.70
N ILE A 293 -3.64 22.51 -9.55
CA ILE A 293 -2.29 21.94 -9.43
C ILE A 293 -2.22 21.19 -8.10
N GLY A 294 -1.75 19.94 -8.10
CA GLY A 294 -1.69 19.08 -6.92
C GLY A 294 -0.60 19.48 -5.91
N LEU A 295 -0.77 20.59 -5.19
CA LEU A 295 0.23 21.16 -4.28
C LEU A 295 0.50 20.27 -3.07
N GLU A 296 -0.52 19.75 -2.39
CA GLU A 296 -0.31 18.88 -1.21
C GLU A 296 0.35 17.56 -1.63
N TYR A 297 -0.05 17.00 -2.76
CA TYR A 297 0.58 15.81 -3.33
C TYR A 297 2.04 16.06 -3.73
N ALA A 298 2.34 17.22 -4.32
CA ALA A 298 3.69 17.64 -4.66
C ALA A 298 4.54 17.87 -3.41
N ALA A 299 3.95 18.41 -2.33
CA ALA A 299 4.63 18.65 -1.07
C ALA A 299 5.12 17.36 -0.42
N VAL A 300 4.35 16.26 -0.49
CA VAL A 300 4.82 14.95 0.01
C VAL A 300 5.94 14.39 -0.86
N SER A 301 5.73 14.27 -2.17
CA SER A 301 6.71 13.68 -3.09
C SER A 301 8.03 14.47 -3.16
N SER A 302 7.96 15.80 -3.04
CA SER A 302 9.13 16.68 -3.07
C SER A 302 9.78 16.87 -1.70
N SER A 303 9.19 16.34 -0.62
CA SER A 303 9.76 16.48 0.72
C SER A 303 11.15 15.88 0.81
N ALA A 304 12.02 16.51 1.62
CA ALA A 304 13.38 16.04 1.82
C ALA A 304 13.39 14.62 2.41
N SER A 305 14.18 13.74 1.80
CA SER A 305 14.36 12.35 2.20
C SER A 305 15.81 11.93 1.97
N ARG A 306 16.07 10.65 2.21
CA ARG A 306 17.27 9.96 1.73
C ARG A 306 16.89 8.76 0.89
N ASP A 307 17.71 8.45 -0.11
CA ASP A 307 17.62 7.16 -0.79
C ASP A 307 18.11 6.02 0.13
N VAL A 308 18.04 4.79 -0.37
CA VAL A 308 18.47 3.60 0.39
C VAL A 308 19.96 3.63 0.74
N ASP A 309 20.79 4.37 0.00
CA ASP A 309 22.23 4.52 0.25
C ASP A 309 22.53 5.70 1.20
N GLY A 310 21.50 6.42 1.66
CA GLY A 310 21.63 7.55 2.58
C GLY A 310 21.91 8.90 1.89
N ASN A 311 21.90 8.99 0.57
CA ASN A 311 22.10 10.25 -0.15
C ASN A 311 20.82 11.10 -0.07
N ALA A 312 20.97 12.42 -0.03
CA ALA A 312 19.83 13.33 -0.06
C ALA A 312 19.05 13.15 -1.38
N ALA A 313 17.74 12.93 -1.26
CA ALA A 313 16.85 12.72 -2.38
C ALA A 313 15.43 13.23 -2.04
N PRO A 314 14.61 13.62 -3.02
CA PRO A 314 13.18 13.81 -2.77
C PRO A 314 12.53 12.48 -2.38
N ARG A 315 11.45 12.54 -1.58
CA ARG A 315 10.66 11.38 -1.14
C ARG A 315 10.13 10.54 -2.30
N GLY A 316 9.90 11.13 -3.46
CA GLY A 316 9.56 10.42 -4.68
C GLY A 316 9.47 11.37 -5.86
N GLN A 317 8.73 10.96 -6.89
CA GLN A 317 8.65 11.71 -8.14
C GLN A 317 7.41 12.61 -8.18
N ASN A 318 7.58 13.83 -8.71
CA ASN A 318 6.47 14.70 -9.09
C ASN A 318 6.30 14.66 -10.62
N LEU A 319 5.32 13.90 -11.08
CA LEU A 319 5.07 13.49 -12.46
C LEU A 319 3.77 14.14 -12.97
N SER A 320 3.70 14.40 -14.28
CA SER A 320 2.54 15.05 -14.87
C SER A 320 1.49 14.04 -15.32
N ILE A 321 0.26 14.20 -14.86
CA ILE A 321 -0.88 13.41 -15.31
C ILE A 321 -1.19 13.63 -16.80
N CYS A 322 -0.71 14.72 -17.40
CA CYS A 322 -0.91 15.02 -18.82
C CYS A 322 0.06 14.28 -19.76
N SER A 323 0.90 13.37 -19.25
CA SER A 323 1.71 12.53 -20.14
C SER A 323 0.83 11.68 -21.04
N ASN A 324 1.18 11.62 -22.33
CA ASN A 324 0.53 10.72 -23.28
C ASN A 324 0.99 9.27 -23.12
N ASP A 325 2.10 9.04 -22.42
CA ASP A 325 2.62 7.70 -22.14
C ASP A 325 3.23 7.61 -20.73
N TYR A 326 2.67 6.75 -19.89
CA TYR A 326 3.14 6.50 -18.53
C TYR A 326 4.18 5.38 -18.43
N THR A 327 4.61 4.79 -19.56
CA THR A 327 5.61 3.69 -19.57
C THR A 327 6.88 4.09 -18.82
N GLY A 328 7.42 5.28 -19.11
CA GLY A 328 8.61 5.78 -18.44
C GLY A 328 8.41 6.02 -16.93
N TYR A 329 7.20 6.40 -16.51
CA TYR A 329 6.89 6.63 -15.10
C TYR A 329 6.93 5.32 -14.33
N PHE A 330 6.18 4.32 -14.79
CA PHE A 330 6.17 3.01 -14.15
C PHE A 330 7.53 2.30 -14.23
N ALA A 331 8.25 2.43 -15.35
CA ALA A 331 9.61 1.88 -15.45
C ALA A 331 10.55 2.49 -14.40
N ASN A 332 10.51 3.81 -14.21
CA ASN A 332 11.34 4.49 -13.22
C ASN A 332 10.95 4.15 -11.78
N ILE A 333 9.65 4.09 -11.47
CA ILE A 333 9.16 3.67 -10.14
C ILE A 333 9.59 2.23 -9.86
N ALA A 334 9.41 1.31 -10.81
CA ALA A 334 9.84 -0.09 -10.64
C ALA A 334 11.36 -0.21 -10.47
N ALA A 335 12.14 0.58 -11.20
CA ALA A 335 13.60 0.62 -11.06
C ALA A 335 14.03 1.10 -9.67
N LYS A 336 13.39 2.14 -9.12
CA LYS A 336 13.64 2.62 -7.75
C LYS A 336 13.24 1.60 -6.69
N ILE A 337 12.07 0.98 -6.83
CA ILE A 337 11.65 -0.13 -5.95
C ILE A 337 12.72 -1.23 -5.97
N SER A 338 13.21 -1.60 -7.15
CA SER A 338 14.25 -2.62 -7.31
C SER A 338 15.59 -2.20 -6.69
N ASP A 339 15.99 -0.93 -6.81
CA ASP A 339 17.22 -0.42 -6.16
C ASP A 339 17.07 -0.42 -4.63
N SER A 340 15.90 -0.04 -4.11
CA SER A 340 15.60 -0.08 -2.67
C SER A 340 15.54 -1.51 -2.12
N ALA A 341 15.30 -2.51 -2.97
CA ALA A 341 15.26 -3.92 -2.61
C ALA A 341 16.65 -4.53 -2.35
N ARG A 342 17.71 -3.71 -2.37
CA ARG A 342 19.02 -4.03 -1.78
C ARG A 342 19.03 -3.90 -0.25
N LEU A 343 18.02 -3.27 0.34
CA LEU A 343 17.84 -3.17 1.78
C LEU A 343 17.29 -4.48 2.34
N LEU A 344 17.98 -5.05 3.31
CA LEU A 344 17.49 -6.12 4.17
C LEU A 344 17.14 -5.54 5.55
N THR A 345 15.87 -5.68 5.93
CA THR A 345 15.43 -5.42 7.32
C THR A 345 15.58 -6.68 8.16
N LEU A 346 16.36 -6.56 9.22
CA LEU A 346 16.58 -7.59 10.23
C LEU A 346 15.35 -7.68 11.14
N LYS A 347 15.03 -8.90 11.60
CA LYS A 347 13.88 -9.12 12.51
C LYS A 347 14.03 -8.47 13.89
N CYS A 348 15.23 -7.98 14.22
CA CYS A 348 15.54 -7.33 15.49
C CYS A 348 16.78 -6.45 15.34
N LYS A 349 17.08 -5.67 16.38
CA LYS A 349 18.42 -5.13 16.60
C LYS A 349 19.40 -6.25 17.01
N PRO A 350 20.45 -6.53 16.24
CA PRO A 350 21.49 -7.49 16.61
C PRO A 350 22.29 -7.04 17.84
N MET A 351 22.68 -8.00 18.68
CA MET A 351 23.61 -7.75 19.80
C MET A 351 25.05 -7.52 19.34
N ASN A 352 25.41 -8.08 18.18
CA ASN A 352 26.74 -8.00 17.56
C ASN A 352 26.57 -7.76 16.05
N PRO A 353 27.60 -7.28 15.34
CA PRO A 353 27.55 -7.12 13.89
C PRO A 353 27.09 -8.40 13.18
N PRO A 354 26.10 -8.32 12.26
CA PRO A 354 25.65 -9.48 11.49
C PRO A 354 26.77 -10.07 10.63
N VAL A 355 26.77 -11.40 10.51
CA VAL A 355 27.68 -12.14 9.64
C VAL A 355 26.99 -12.42 8.31
N VAL A 356 27.55 -11.89 7.22
CA VAL A 356 27.05 -12.10 5.86
C VAL A 356 27.88 -13.19 5.18
N THR A 357 27.20 -14.23 4.69
CA THR A 357 27.80 -15.34 3.96
C THR A 357 27.09 -15.56 2.63
N ASP A 358 27.75 -16.23 1.69
CA ASP A 358 27.12 -16.76 0.48
C ASP A 358 26.20 -17.95 0.80
N SER A 359 25.59 -18.55 -0.23
CA SER A 359 24.74 -19.74 -0.08
C SER A 359 25.46 -20.94 0.54
N ASN A 360 26.78 -21.03 0.41
CA ASN A 360 27.62 -22.13 0.91
C ASN A 360 28.14 -21.87 2.34
N GLY A 361 27.83 -20.71 2.94
CA GLY A 361 28.29 -20.34 4.28
C GLY A 361 29.70 -19.76 4.30
N VAL A 362 30.27 -19.41 3.14
CA VAL A 362 31.56 -18.70 3.05
C VAL A 362 31.29 -17.21 3.25
N VAL A 363 32.14 -16.51 4.00
CA VAL A 363 32.02 -15.05 4.19
C VAL A 363 31.93 -14.38 2.82
N SER A 364 30.85 -13.61 2.62
CA SER A 364 30.56 -13.01 1.33
C SER A 364 31.56 -11.89 1.04
N SER A 365 32.06 -11.82 -0.20
CA SER A 365 32.87 -10.70 -0.68
C SER A 365 32.03 -9.47 -1.07
N ILE A 366 30.70 -9.59 -1.04
CA ILE A 366 29.80 -8.51 -1.43
C ILE A 366 29.89 -7.37 -0.42
N PRO A 367 30.21 -6.14 -0.85
CA PRO A 367 30.21 -4.99 0.04
C PRO A 367 28.81 -4.65 0.53
N TYR A 368 28.69 -4.36 1.82
CA TYR A 368 27.46 -3.92 2.44
C TYR A 368 27.75 -2.88 3.54
N SER A 369 26.73 -2.10 3.88
CA SER A 369 26.73 -1.24 5.07
C SER A 369 25.67 -1.72 6.05
N TRP A 370 25.99 -1.66 7.34
CA TRP A 370 25.05 -1.94 8.43
C TRP A 370 24.89 -0.67 9.26
N ASN A 371 23.65 -0.28 9.54
CA ASN A 371 23.35 0.96 10.25
C ASN A 371 23.60 0.90 11.77
N GLY A 372 24.14 -0.21 12.29
CA GLY A 372 24.29 -0.44 13.74
C GLY A 372 23.00 -0.85 14.45
N ASP A 373 21.92 -1.05 13.68
CA ASP A 373 20.60 -1.42 14.17
C ASP A 373 19.99 -2.53 13.30
N SER A 374 18.82 -2.33 12.70
CA SER A 374 18.04 -3.37 12.04
C SER A 374 18.13 -3.38 10.51
N GLN A 375 19.09 -2.67 9.90
CA GLN A 375 19.15 -2.54 8.44
C GLN A 375 20.54 -2.82 7.87
N ILE A 376 20.59 -3.66 6.84
CA ILE A 376 21.77 -3.91 6.01
C ILE A 376 21.46 -3.48 4.58
N ILE A 377 22.35 -2.71 3.96
CA ILE A 377 22.24 -2.28 2.57
C ILE A 377 23.39 -2.88 1.78
N PHE A 378 23.07 -3.68 0.77
CA PHE A 378 24.07 -4.24 -0.13
C PHE A 378 24.41 -3.26 -1.24
N GLN A 379 25.69 -3.20 -1.66
CA GLN A 379 26.10 -2.26 -2.70
C GLN A 379 25.44 -2.57 -4.05
N ARG A 380 25.07 -1.52 -4.79
CA ARG A 380 24.59 -1.60 -6.18
C ARG A 380 25.53 -2.44 -7.05
N GLY A 381 24.97 -3.25 -7.94
CA GLY A 381 25.69 -4.20 -8.78
C GLY A 381 25.77 -5.61 -8.19
N SER A 382 25.30 -5.80 -6.96
CA SER A 382 25.24 -7.11 -6.28
C SER A 382 23.88 -7.79 -6.44
N GLU A 383 22.96 -7.22 -7.22
CA GLU A 383 21.59 -7.72 -7.39
C GLU A 383 21.59 -9.12 -8.02
N GLY A 384 20.70 -9.98 -7.51
CA GLY A 384 20.58 -11.37 -7.92
C GLY A 384 21.41 -12.34 -7.09
N VAL A 385 22.39 -11.86 -6.32
CA VAL A 385 23.24 -12.74 -5.49
C VAL A 385 22.47 -13.22 -4.25
N GLN A 386 22.59 -14.51 -3.97
CA GLN A 386 22.01 -15.15 -2.80
C GLN A 386 22.97 -15.08 -1.62
N ILE A 387 22.48 -14.60 -0.49
CA ILE A 387 23.25 -14.48 0.75
C ILE A 387 22.47 -15.01 1.95
N LYS A 388 23.21 -15.32 3.00
CA LYS A 388 22.72 -15.66 4.33
C LYS A 388 23.25 -14.65 5.33
N VAL A 389 22.35 -14.04 6.08
CA VAL A 389 22.69 -13.08 7.14
C VAL A 389 22.38 -13.71 8.48
N ALA A 390 23.43 -14.01 9.25
CA ALA A 390 23.35 -14.61 10.57
C ALA A 390 23.57 -13.55 11.66
N TYR A 391 22.67 -13.50 12.64
CA TYR A 391 22.75 -12.54 13.75
C TYR A 391 22.03 -13.06 15.00
N THR A 392 22.28 -12.43 16.14
CA THR A 392 21.66 -12.81 17.43
C THR A 392 20.94 -11.61 18.03
N CYS A 393 19.68 -11.83 18.39
CA CYS A 393 18.82 -10.87 19.06
C CYS A 393 18.85 -11.09 20.58
N TYR A 394 18.74 -10.02 21.36
CA TYR A 394 18.45 -10.15 22.79
C TYR A 394 16.94 -10.38 22.97
N THR A 395 16.57 -11.40 23.75
CA THR A 395 15.15 -11.72 24.06
C THR A 395 14.84 -11.70 25.55
N GLY A 396 15.80 -11.32 26.39
CA GLY A 396 15.57 -11.18 27.82
C GLY A 396 14.60 -10.05 28.16
N VAL A 397 13.87 -10.23 29.26
CA VAL A 397 13.14 -9.15 29.93
C VAL A 397 14.21 -8.25 30.57
N LYS A 398 14.20 -6.95 30.23
CA LYS A 398 15.08 -5.97 30.89
C LYS A 398 14.77 -5.82 32.36
#